data_AF-A0A7C0ZGG1-F1
#
_entry.id   AF-A0A7C0ZGG1-F1
#
_cell.length_a   1.000
_cell.length_b   1.000
_cell.length_c   1.000
_cell.angle_alpha   90.00
_cell.angle_beta   90.00
_cell.angle_gamma   90.00
#
_symmetry.space_group_name_H-M   'P 1'
#
loop_
_entity.id
_entity.type
_entity.pdbx_description
1 polymer ?
#
loop_
_entity_poly.entity_id
_entity_poly.type
_entity_poly.pdbx_seq_one_letter_code
_entity_poly.pdbx_strand_id
1 'polypeptide(L)' 'PLPGGKNWSGKITWYRYHILDPIYFQKSIKVTIEHGHANKRSDDYSSTAYWYQTEPHKPFRPLPPVEERLPRR' A
#
# COMPACT_ATOMS: atom_id res chain seq x y z
N PRO A 1 -24.56 -2.56 -9.29
CA PRO A 1 -23.89 -1.35 -9.85
C PRO A 1 -22.49 -1.19 -9.27
N LEU A 2 -21.49 -0.79 -10.07
CA LEU A 2 -20.15 -0.49 -9.56
C LEU A 2 -20.24 0.67 -8.56
N PRO A 3 -19.78 0.51 -7.30
CA PRO A 3 -19.74 1.62 -6.35
C PRO A 3 -18.88 2.74 -6.95
N GLY A 4 -19.47 3.92 -7.18
CA GLY A 4 -18.78 5.07 -7.81
C GLY A 4 -18.96 5.18 -9.34
N GLY A 5 -19.41 4.15 -10.04
CA GLY A 5 -19.58 4.19 -11.51
C GLY A 5 -18.27 4.08 -12.30
N LYS A 6 -18.32 4.37 -13.62
CA LYS A 6 -17.20 4.11 -14.55
C LYS A 6 -15.91 4.84 -14.18
N ASN A 7 -15.99 6.04 -13.59
CA ASN A 7 -14.83 6.84 -13.22
C ASN A 7 -13.99 6.21 -12.10
N TRP A 8 -14.54 5.23 -11.38
CA TRP A 8 -13.90 4.54 -10.24
C TRP A 8 -13.68 3.06 -10.53
N SER A 9 -13.49 2.72 -11.81
CA SER A 9 -13.26 1.36 -12.30
C SER A 9 -11.97 1.27 -13.10
N GLY A 10 -11.38 0.06 -13.17
CA GLY A 10 -10.14 -0.19 -13.88
C GLY A 10 -8.89 -0.08 -13.00
N LYS A 11 -7.75 0.21 -13.62
CA LYS A 11 -6.45 0.34 -12.96
C LYS A 11 -6.22 1.80 -12.58
N ILE A 12 -5.98 2.06 -11.30
CA ILE A 12 -5.81 3.41 -10.77
C ILE A 12 -4.53 3.44 -9.92
N THR A 13 -3.74 4.51 -10.06
CA THR A 13 -2.51 4.71 -9.29
C THR A 13 -2.59 6.03 -8.52
N TRP A 14 -2.16 5.99 -7.27
CA TRP A 14 -2.10 7.15 -6.37
C TRP A 14 -0.74 7.20 -5.69
N TYR A 15 -0.31 8.38 -5.28
CA TYR A 15 0.89 8.59 -4.48
C TYR A 15 0.71 9.73 -3.50
N ARG A 16 1.45 9.70 -2.40
CA ARG A 16 1.61 10.82 -1.46
C ARG A 16 3.01 10.74 -0.87
N TYR A 17 3.71 11.87 -0.87
CA TYR A 17 4.99 12.00 -0.20
C TYR A 17 4.85 12.90 1.03
N HIS A 18 5.32 12.41 2.17
CA HIS A 18 5.37 13.14 3.42
C HIS A 18 6.72 13.86 3.58
N ILE A 19 7.03 14.79 2.66
CA ILE A 19 8.32 15.48 2.65
C ILE A 19 8.36 16.57 3.73
N LEU A 20 7.34 17.43 3.76
CA LEU A 20 7.24 18.53 4.72
C LEU A 20 6.54 18.11 6.02
N ASP A 21 5.78 17.01 5.98
CA ASP A 21 4.98 16.46 7.09
C ASP A 21 5.34 14.98 7.39
N PRO A 22 6.62 14.65 7.66
CA PRO A 22 7.04 13.28 7.91
C PRO A 22 6.33 12.67 9.13
N ILE A 23 6.03 11.37 9.04
CA ILE A 23 5.42 10.60 10.12
C ILE A 23 6.53 9.96 10.96
N TYR A 24 6.83 10.56 12.11
CA TYR A 24 7.87 10.08 13.03
C TYR A 24 7.43 8.86 13.85
N PHE A 25 8.40 8.01 14.21
CA PHE A 25 8.22 6.92 15.18
C PHE A 25 9.51 6.68 15.96
N GLN A 26 9.39 6.29 17.24
CA GLN A 26 10.54 5.99 18.10
C GLN A 26 10.87 4.50 18.21
N LYS A 27 9.85 3.63 18.18
CA LYS A 27 10.01 2.18 18.39
C LYS A 27 9.55 1.36 17.19
N SER A 28 8.35 1.63 16.70
CA SER A 28 7.78 0.94 15.55
C SER A 28 6.67 1.77 14.91
N ILE A 29 6.38 1.47 13.64
CA ILE A 29 5.24 2.02 12.91
C ILE A 29 4.53 0.88 12.19
N LYS A 30 3.20 0.95 12.11
CA LYS A 30 2.35 0.08 11.29
C LYS A 30 1.39 0.95 10.51
N VAL A 31 1.53 0.93 9.18
CA VAL A 31 0.67 1.68 8.26
C VAL A 31 -0.27 0.71 7.58
N THR A 32 -1.57 0.99 7.62
CA THR A 32 -2.62 0.17 7.01
C THR A 32 -3.62 1.06 6.29
N ILE A 33 -4.23 0.54 5.23
CA ILE A 33 -5.37 1.14 4.55
C ILE A 33 -6.49 0.12 4.47
N GLU A 34 -7.73 0.55 4.66
CA GLU A 34 -8.87 -0.34 4.49
C GLU A 34 -9.08 -0.69 3.01
N HIS A 35 -9.52 -1.92 2.76
CA HIS A 35 -9.85 -2.38 1.43
C HIS A 35 -11.30 -2.04 1.09
N GLY A 36 -11.57 -0.76 0.89
CA GLY A 36 -12.92 -0.20 0.90
C GLY A 36 -13.56 -0.24 2.30
N HIS A 37 -14.68 0.45 2.47
CA HIS A 37 -15.33 0.57 3.78
C HIS A 37 -15.50 -0.80 4.46
N ALA A 38 -14.94 -0.95 5.66
CA ALA A 38 -14.97 -2.19 6.44
C ALA A 38 -14.34 -3.41 5.72
N ASN A 39 -13.34 -3.17 4.87
CA ASN A 39 -12.63 -4.19 4.08
C ASN A 39 -13.55 -5.04 3.18
N LYS A 40 -14.70 -4.48 2.76
CA LYS A 40 -15.72 -5.22 2.01
C LYS A 40 -15.43 -5.39 0.52
N ARG A 41 -14.29 -4.89 0.03
CA ARG A 41 -13.88 -5.00 -1.38
C ARG A 41 -12.82 -6.08 -1.57
N SER A 42 -12.63 -6.46 -2.83
CA SER A 42 -11.67 -7.50 -3.25
C SER A 42 -10.87 -7.06 -4.48
N ASP A 43 -10.59 -5.77 -4.57
CA ASP A 43 -9.67 -5.18 -5.55
C ASP A 43 -8.25 -5.75 -5.41
N ASP A 44 -7.44 -5.55 -6.45
CA ASP A 44 -6.05 -5.96 -6.47
C ASP A 44 -5.15 -4.76 -6.11
N TYR A 45 -4.56 -4.78 -4.91
CA TYR A 45 -3.73 -3.68 -4.40
C TYR A 45 -2.26 -4.09 -4.38
N SER A 46 -1.42 -3.20 -4.91
CA SER A 46 0.03 -3.21 -4.68
C SER A 46 0.44 -1.82 -4.19
N SER A 47 1.43 -1.76 -3.31
CA SER A 47 1.94 -0.50 -2.78
C SER A 47 3.44 -0.57 -2.54
N THR A 48 4.06 0.59 -2.44
CA THR A 48 5.45 0.74 -2.05
C THR A 48 5.51 1.85 -1.01
N ALA A 49 6.27 1.62 0.06
CA ALA A 49 6.48 2.60 1.12
C ALA A 49 7.96 2.98 1.16
N TYR A 50 8.21 4.26 1.42
CA TYR A 50 9.55 4.82 1.60
C TYR A 50 9.64 5.42 2.99
N TRP A 51 10.68 5.08 3.74
CA TRP A 51 10.93 5.64 5.06
C TRP A 51 12.42 5.59 5.39
N TYR A 52 12.79 6.32 6.42
CA TYR A 52 14.12 6.27 7.03
C TYR A 52 14.00 5.66 8.42
N GLN A 53 14.99 4.87 8.81
CA GLN A 53 15.13 4.32 10.15
C GLN A 53 16.61 4.12 10.47
N THR A 54 16.96 4.16 11.75
CA THR A 54 18.30 3.83 12.22
C THR A 54 18.55 2.32 12.13
N GLU A 55 19.80 1.93 11.89
CA GLU A 55 20.23 0.54 11.92
C GLU A 55 20.72 0.11 13.32
N PRO A 56 20.65 -1.19 13.67
CA PRO A 56 20.07 -2.27 12.88
C PRO A 56 18.55 -2.29 12.91
N HIS A 57 17.93 -2.67 11.81
CA HIS A 57 16.49 -2.87 11.72
C HIS A 57 16.14 -4.35 11.61
N LYS A 58 14.86 -4.68 11.82
CA LYS A 58 14.36 -6.04 11.58
C LYS A 58 14.58 -6.42 10.11
N PRO A 59 15.03 -7.65 9.81
CA PRO A 59 15.14 -8.12 8.43
C PRO A 59 13.79 -8.01 7.71
N PHE A 60 13.84 -7.68 6.42
CA PHE A 60 12.65 -7.65 5.60
C PHE A 60 12.21 -9.06 5.23
N ARG A 61 10.89 -9.25 5.14
CA ARG A 61 10.35 -10.46 4.52
C ARG A 61 10.76 -10.49 3.04
N PRO A 62 11.04 -11.67 2.46
CA PRO A 62 11.34 -11.76 1.04
C PRO A 62 10.15 -11.23 0.23
N LEU A 63 10.46 -10.70 -0.96
CA LEU A 63 9.43 -10.34 -1.92
C LEU A 63 8.69 -11.60 -2.39
N PRO A 64 7.38 -11.51 -2.67
CA PRO A 64 6.66 -12.58 -3.34
C PRO A 64 7.31 -12.97 -4.68
N PRO A 65 7.14 -14.24 -5.13
CA PRO A 65 7.52 -14.68 -6.46
C PRO A 65 6.96 -13.78 -7.56
N VAL A 66 7.58 -13.77 -8.74
CA VAL A 66 7.20 -12.90 -9.86
C VAL A 66 5.73 -13.10 -10.24
N GLU A 67 5.30 -14.36 -10.26
CA GLU A 67 3.99 -14.82 -10.67
C GLU A 67 2.87 -14.23 -9.79
N GLU A 68 3.15 -14.00 -8.51
CA GLU A 68 2.18 -13.45 -7.54
C GLU A 68 2.07 -11.92 -7.60
N ARG A 69 3.00 -11.25 -8.30
CA ARG A 69 3.04 -9.78 -8.42
C ARG A 69 2.81 -9.27 -9.84
N LEU A 70 2.40 -10.15 -10.76
CA LEU A 70 1.94 -9.74 -12.08
C LEU A 70 0.50 -9.22 -12.02
N PRO A 71 0.14 -8.18 -12.79
CA PRO A 71 -1.23 -7.69 -12.84
C PRO A 71 -2.21 -8.79 -13.26
N ARG A 72 -3.38 -8.84 -12.61
CA ARG A 72 -4.47 -9.73 -13.04
C ARG A 72 -4.92 -9.38 -14.46
N ARG A 73 -5.21 -10.42 -15.25
CA ARG A 73 -5.73 -10.31 -16.63
C ARG A 73 -7.18 -9.89 -16.64
#